data_AF-A0A2N9LKL1-F1
#
_entry.id   AF-A0A2N9LKL1-F1
#
_cell.length_a   1.000
_cell.length_b   1.000
_cell.length_c   1.000
_cell.angle_alpha   90.00
_cell.angle_beta   90.00
_cell.angle_gamma   90.00
#
_symmetry.space_group_name_H-M   'P 1'
#
loop_
_entity.id
_entity.type
_entity.pdbx_description
1 polymer ?
#
loop_
_entity_poly.entity_id
_entity_poly.type
_entity_poly.pdbx_seq_one_letter_code
_entity_poly.pdbx_strand_id
1 'polypeptide(L)'
;MLTAGLMKEMMEKNRMTVRRILQLSLVFLAGLLSCAVMFFGIYSAMAVDVHFNPLLSILYCALPILSLPVFLLTFVFRKLAALQAILAFAYLAVYSALNWRTCSSLGDCGSVADTFLLTCRTHSVLAFFAAAIFSIAALVADKQTSFRISPK
;
A
#
# COMPACT_ATOMS: atom_id res chain seq x y z
N MET A 1 -0.59 43.39 23.16
CA MET A 1 0.21 42.89 22.02
C MET A 1 1.05 41.65 22.36
N LEU A 2 1.68 41.53 23.54
CA LEU A 2 2.44 40.32 23.94
C LEU A 2 1.63 39.01 23.95
N THR A 3 0.35 39.07 24.34
CA THR A 3 -0.52 37.89 24.46
C THR A 3 -0.85 37.23 23.13
N ALA A 4 -1.01 38.02 22.06
CA ALA A 4 -1.29 37.52 20.72
C ALA A 4 -0.08 36.80 20.09
N GLY A 5 1.14 37.28 20.35
CA GLY A 5 2.37 36.63 19.89
C GLY A 5 2.58 35.26 20.54
N LEU A 6 2.43 35.19 21.86
CA LEU A 6 2.59 33.96 22.64
C LEU A 6 1.55 32.89 22.27
N MET A 7 0.31 33.31 22.00
CA MET A 7 -0.76 32.43 21.54
C MET A 7 -0.50 31.89 20.13
N LYS A 8 0.13 32.68 19.25
CA LYS A 8 0.51 32.27 17.89
C LYS A 8 1.65 31.24 17.91
N GLU A 9 2.69 31.47 18.71
CA GLU A 9 3.79 30.50 18.88
C GLU A 9 3.31 29.16 19.46
N MET A 10 2.41 29.21 20.45
CA MET A 10 1.86 28.00 21.06
C MET A 10 1.01 27.19 20.07
N MET A 11 0.19 27.86 19.25
CA MET A 11 -0.58 27.21 18.17
C MET A 11 0.31 26.63 17.08
N GLU A 12 1.39 27.32 16.70
CA GLU A 12 2.31 26.88 15.66
C GLU A 12 3.13 25.66 16.10
N LYS A 13 3.60 25.65 17.36
CA LYS A 13 4.26 24.50 17.97
C LYS A 13 3.35 23.27 18.01
N ASN A 14 2.10 23.41 18.47
CA ASN A 14 1.14 22.30 18.49
C ASN A 14 0.86 21.77 17.09
N ARG A 15 0.76 22.66 16.08
CA ARG A 15 0.54 22.25 14.68
C ARG A 15 1.69 21.41 14.14
N MET A 16 2.94 21.76 14.45
CA MET A 16 4.11 20.98 14.05
C MET A 16 4.14 19.61 14.73
N THR A 17 3.84 19.54 16.03
CA THR A 17 3.79 18.29 16.78
C THR A 17 2.73 17.33 16.25
N VAL A 18 1.49 17.81 16.01
CA VAL A 18 0.39 16.98 15.48
C VAL A 18 0.74 16.43 14.10
N ARG A 19 1.36 17.23 13.22
CA ARG A 19 1.80 16.78 11.90
C ARG A 19 2.85 15.68 11.98
N ARG A 20 3.83 15.81 12.89
CA ARG A 20 4.88 14.81 13.08
C ARG A 20 4.31 13.49 13.59
N ILE A 21 3.38 13.55 14.54
CA ILE A 21 2.69 12.37 15.07
C ILE A 21 1.87 11.69 13.96
N LEU A 22 1.11 12.47 13.18
CA LEU A 22 0.34 11.95 12.05
C LEU A 22 1.23 11.27 11.00
N GLN A 23 2.38 11.86 10.68
CA GLN A 23 3.32 11.27 9.74
C GLN A 23 3.89 9.95 10.27
N LEU A 24 4.33 9.93 11.53
CA LEU A 24 4.84 8.72 12.19
C LEU A 24 3.78 7.60 12.22
N SER A 25 2.53 7.93 12.53
CA SER A 25 1.45 6.93 12.57
C SER A 25 1.14 6.37 11.19
N LEU A 26 1.09 7.22 10.14
CA LEU A 26 0.87 6.78 8.75
C LEU A 26 2.00 5.85 8.27
N VAL A 27 3.25 6.19 8.58
CA VAL A 27 4.41 5.37 8.25
C VAL A 27 4.37 4.03 8.98
N PHE A 28 4.04 4.04 10.27
CA PHE A 28 3.92 2.82 11.07
C PHE A 28 2.83 1.89 10.53
N LEU A 29 1.64 2.44 10.22
CA LEU A 29 0.53 1.72 9.61
C LEU A 29 0.91 1.12 8.25
N ALA A 30 1.57 1.90 7.39
CA ALA A 30 2.03 1.44 6.09
C ALA A 30 3.02 0.26 6.22
N GLY A 31 3.94 0.33 7.18
CA GLY A 31 4.90 -0.73 7.45
C GLY A 31 4.22 -2.00 7.97
N LEU A 32 3.29 -1.86 8.92
CA LEU A 32 2.56 -2.97 9.49
C LEU A 32 1.72 -3.71 8.43
N LEU A 33 1.04 -2.96 7.56
CA LEU A 33 0.28 -3.52 6.44
C LEU A 33 1.19 -4.19 5.40
N SER A 34 2.33 -3.57 5.06
CA SER A 34 3.31 -4.17 4.14
C SER A 34 3.88 -5.48 4.68
N CYS A 35 4.14 -5.55 5.99
CA CYS A 35 4.52 -6.81 6.65
C CYS A 35 3.41 -7.86 6.56
N ALA A 36 2.17 -7.49 6.88
CA ALA A 36 1.03 -8.41 6.80
C ALA A 36 0.84 -8.98 5.39
N VAL A 37 0.97 -8.11 4.37
CA VAL A 37 0.91 -8.48 2.96
C VAL A 37 2.05 -9.42 2.56
N MET A 38 3.28 -9.16 3.01
CA MET A 38 4.41 -10.06 2.77
C MET A 38 4.18 -11.43 3.39
N PHE A 39 3.72 -11.50 4.64
CA PHE A 39 3.39 -12.77 5.30
C PHE A 39 2.29 -13.53 4.57
N PHE A 40 1.27 -12.82 4.07
CA PHE A 40 0.26 -13.42 3.20
C PHE A 40 0.89 -14.03 1.95
N GLY A 41 1.79 -13.31 1.27
CA GLY A 41 2.53 -13.82 0.11
C GLY A 41 3.30 -15.10 0.37
N ILE A 42 4.03 -15.14 1.50
CA ILE A 42 4.77 -16.32 1.94
C ILE A 42 3.81 -17.48 2.22
N TYR A 43 2.72 -17.22 2.94
CA TYR A 43 1.70 -18.23 3.22
C TYR A 43 1.10 -18.80 1.94
N SER A 44 0.73 -17.94 0.98
CA SER A 44 0.23 -18.38 -0.32
C SER A 44 1.26 -19.19 -1.11
N ALA A 45 2.56 -18.87 -1.01
CA ALA A 45 3.60 -19.66 -1.66
C ALA A 45 3.71 -21.09 -1.12
N MET A 46 3.37 -21.31 0.16
CA MET A 46 3.35 -22.64 0.76
C MET A 46 2.08 -23.43 0.42
N ALA A 47 0.97 -22.74 0.11
CA ALA A 47 -0.34 -23.35 -0.09
C ALA A 47 -0.76 -23.52 -1.56
N VAL A 48 -0.11 -22.82 -2.49
CA VAL A 48 -0.49 -22.82 -3.91
C VAL A 48 0.15 -23.98 -4.67
N ASP A 49 -0.69 -24.80 -5.33
CA ASP A 49 -0.25 -25.75 -6.33
C ASP A 49 0.15 -25.02 -7.64
N VAL A 50 1.45 -25.02 -7.93
CA VAL A 50 2.06 -24.24 -9.02
C VAL A 50 1.76 -24.83 -10.41
N HIS A 51 1.23 -26.05 -10.50
CA HIS A 51 1.17 -26.81 -11.75
C HIS A 51 0.14 -26.31 -12.77
N PHE A 52 -0.94 -25.64 -12.34
CA PHE A 52 -2.03 -25.28 -13.25
C PHE A 52 -1.76 -23.97 -14.03
N ASN A 53 -0.99 -23.03 -13.47
CA ASN A 53 -0.58 -21.77 -14.11
C ASN A 53 0.70 -21.20 -13.44
N PRO A 54 1.89 -21.73 -13.74
CA PRO A 54 3.09 -21.47 -12.93
C PRO A 54 3.47 -19.99 -12.89
N LEU A 55 3.36 -19.27 -14.01
CA LEU A 55 3.73 -17.85 -14.08
C LEU A 55 2.79 -16.97 -13.23
N LEU A 56 1.48 -17.15 -13.35
CA LEU A 56 0.50 -16.39 -12.57
C LEU A 56 0.59 -16.74 -11.08
N SER A 57 0.79 -18.01 -10.72
CA SER A 57 1.00 -18.44 -9.34
C SER A 57 2.27 -17.84 -8.73
N ILE A 58 3.38 -17.80 -9.47
CA ILE A 58 4.63 -17.15 -9.03
C ILE A 58 4.39 -15.65 -8.81
N LEU A 59 3.76 -14.96 -9.77
CA LEU A 59 3.47 -13.52 -9.66
C LEU A 59 2.52 -13.23 -8.47
N TYR A 60 1.51 -14.07 -8.27
CA TYR A 60 0.55 -13.96 -7.17
C TYR A 60 1.24 -14.01 -5.81
N CYS A 61 2.27 -14.84 -5.66
CA CYS A 61 3.04 -14.95 -4.42
C CYS A 61 4.15 -13.90 -4.31
N ALA A 62 4.87 -13.62 -5.40
CA ALA A 62 6.04 -12.73 -5.41
C ALA A 62 5.66 -11.26 -5.20
N LEU A 63 4.55 -10.80 -5.79
CA LEU A 63 4.10 -9.41 -5.66
C LEU A 63 3.86 -9.00 -4.19
N PRO A 64 3.11 -9.76 -3.36
CA PRO A 64 2.98 -9.50 -1.93
C PRO A 64 4.30 -9.51 -1.17
N ILE A 65 5.18 -10.46 -1.47
CA ILE A 65 6.51 -10.57 -0.84
C ILE A 65 7.33 -9.31 -1.12
N LEU A 66 7.23 -8.75 -2.33
CA LEU A 66 7.91 -7.53 -2.73
C LEU A 66 7.37 -6.25 -2.06
N SER A 67 6.18 -6.29 -1.44
CA SER A 67 5.59 -5.08 -0.85
C SER A 67 6.44 -4.51 0.29
N LEU A 68 7.00 -5.34 1.17
CA LEU A 68 7.84 -4.87 2.28
C LEU A 68 9.21 -4.34 1.81
N PRO A 69 9.98 -5.06 0.96
CA PRO A 69 11.22 -4.52 0.38
C PRO A 69 11.00 -3.17 -0.31
N VAL A 70 9.93 -3.05 -1.12
CA VAL A 70 9.61 -1.80 -1.80
C VAL A 70 9.25 -0.71 -0.80
N PHE A 71 8.52 -1.02 0.27
CA PHE A 71 8.20 -0.08 1.33
C PHE A 71 9.47 0.44 2.02
N LEU A 72 10.40 -0.45 2.37
CA LEU A 72 11.70 -0.06 2.94
C LEU A 72 12.50 0.82 1.97
N LEU A 73 12.48 0.49 0.67
CA LEU A 73 13.09 1.32 -0.38
C LEU A 73 12.44 2.70 -0.49
N THR A 74 11.14 2.87 -0.22
CA THR A 74 10.49 4.19 -0.25
C THR A 74 11.01 5.16 0.81
N PHE A 75 11.54 4.65 1.94
CA PHE A 75 12.19 5.50 2.94
C PHE A 75 13.48 6.12 2.41
N VAL A 76 14.28 5.33 1.69
CA VAL A 76 15.55 5.78 1.10
C VAL A 76 15.27 6.64 -0.12
N PHE A 77 14.37 6.17 -0.98
CA PHE A 77 14.04 6.79 -2.26
C PHE A 77 12.55 7.10 -2.31
N ARG A 78 12.17 8.28 -1.81
CA ARG A 78 10.77 8.73 -1.74
C ARG A 78 10.02 8.72 -3.07
N LYS A 79 10.74 8.81 -4.20
CA LYS A 79 10.14 8.71 -5.55
C LYS A 79 9.55 7.32 -5.85
N LEU A 80 9.98 6.29 -5.11
CA LEU A 80 9.55 4.91 -5.31
C LEU A 80 8.19 4.59 -4.67
N ALA A 81 7.52 5.50 -3.97
CA ALA A 81 6.18 5.20 -3.45
C ALA A 81 5.12 4.96 -4.53
N ALA A 82 5.33 5.47 -5.74
CA ALA A 82 4.49 5.10 -6.88
C ALA A 82 4.58 3.58 -7.19
N LEU A 83 5.71 2.93 -6.88
CA LEU A 83 5.86 1.48 -7.06
C LEU A 83 4.92 0.68 -6.15
N GLN A 84 4.58 1.17 -4.96
CA GLN A 84 3.59 0.51 -4.11
C GLN A 84 2.22 0.45 -4.77
N ALA A 85 1.81 1.55 -5.41
CA ALA A 85 0.57 1.57 -6.18
C ALA A 85 0.65 0.63 -7.39
N ILE A 86 1.77 0.66 -8.13
CA ILE A 86 1.99 -0.24 -9.28
C ILE A 86 1.92 -1.72 -8.85
N LEU A 87 2.54 -2.08 -7.73
CA LEU A 87 2.49 -3.43 -7.16
C LEU A 87 1.06 -3.82 -6.78
N ALA A 88 0.29 -2.91 -6.15
CA ALA A 88 -1.10 -3.18 -5.79
C ALA A 88 -1.99 -3.43 -7.02
N PHE A 89 -1.86 -2.60 -8.07
CA PHE A 89 -2.58 -2.80 -9.33
C PHE A 89 -2.15 -4.07 -10.06
N ALA A 90 -0.85 -4.36 -10.09
CA ALA A 90 -0.33 -5.60 -10.67
C ALA A 90 -0.87 -6.82 -9.92
N TYR A 91 -0.91 -6.79 -8.59
CA TYR A 91 -1.46 -7.87 -7.76
C TYR A 91 -2.96 -8.08 -8.03
N LEU A 92 -3.74 -7.01 -8.11
CA LEU A 92 -5.16 -7.08 -8.46
C LEU A 92 -5.38 -7.72 -9.84
N ALA A 93 -4.58 -7.34 -10.84
CA ALA A 93 -4.67 -7.91 -12.18
C ALA A 93 -4.32 -9.41 -12.19
N VAL A 94 -3.21 -9.79 -11.54
CA VAL A 94 -2.76 -11.18 -11.43
C VAL A 94 -3.79 -12.04 -10.69
N TYR A 95 -4.30 -11.56 -9.56
CA TYR A 95 -5.27 -12.31 -8.77
C TYR A 95 -6.61 -12.44 -9.51
N SER A 96 -7.06 -11.39 -10.19
CA SER A 96 -8.30 -11.44 -11.00
C SER A 96 -8.15 -12.42 -12.16
N ALA A 97 -7.00 -12.41 -12.85
CA ALA A 97 -6.71 -13.33 -13.94
C ALA A 97 -6.64 -14.80 -13.45
N LEU A 98 -6.05 -15.02 -12.28
CA LEU A 98 -5.96 -16.35 -11.66
C LEU A 98 -7.34 -16.87 -11.25
N ASN A 99 -8.16 -16.05 -10.59
CA ASN A 99 -9.54 -16.40 -10.23
C ASN A 99 -10.40 -16.68 -11.48
N TRP A 100 -10.28 -15.85 -12.52
CA TRP A 100 -10.98 -16.03 -13.79
C TRP A 100 -10.60 -17.34 -14.45
N ARG A 101 -9.28 -17.62 -14.58
CA ARG A 101 -8.77 -18.87 -15.16
C ARG A 101 -9.31 -20.09 -14.42
N THR A 102 -9.19 -20.12 -13.09
CA THR A 102 -9.66 -21.23 -12.26
C THR A 102 -11.16 -21.45 -12.41
N CYS A 103 -11.96 -20.39 -12.38
CA CYS A 103 -13.40 -20.48 -12.53
C CYS A 103 -13.84 -20.86 -13.96
N SER A 104 -13.14 -20.36 -14.97
CA SER A 104 -13.36 -20.73 -16.37
C SER A 104 -13.07 -22.22 -16.64
N SER A 105 -12.06 -22.80 -15.97
CA SER A 105 -11.78 -24.23 -16.08
C SER A 105 -12.82 -25.12 -15.39
N LEU A 106 -13.59 -24.56 -14.44
CA LEU A 106 -14.66 -25.26 -13.73
C LEU A 106 -16.03 -25.11 -14.41
N GLY A 107 -16.15 -24.26 -15.44
CA GLY A 107 -17.38 -24.07 -16.21
C GLY A 107 -18.40 -23.09 -15.60
N ASP A 108 -18.13 -22.53 -14.42
CA ASP A 108 -19.07 -21.72 -13.63
C ASP A 108 -18.77 -20.21 -13.64
N CYS A 109 -18.04 -19.72 -14.65
CA CYS A 109 -17.56 -18.34 -14.64
C CYS A 109 -18.61 -17.33 -15.15
N GLY A 110 -18.84 -16.26 -14.36
CA GLY A 110 -19.57 -15.05 -14.77
C GLY A 110 -18.77 -14.20 -15.77
N SER A 111 -18.92 -12.86 -15.77
CA SER A 111 -18.12 -11.99 -16.65
C SER A 111 -16.77 -11.58 -16.04
N VAL A 112 -15.78 -11.22 -16.87
CA VAL A 112 -14.43 -10.81 -16.40
C VAL A 112 -14.52 -9.65 -15.41
N ALA A 113 -15.49 -8.75 -15.65
CA ALA A 113 -15.75 -7.61 -14.79
C ALA A 113 -16.25 -8.03 -13.41
N ASP A 114 -17.10 -9.07 -13.32
CA ASP A 114 -17.62 -9.56 -12.04
C ASP A 114 -16.49 -10.16 -11.20
N THR A 115 -15.62 -10.97 -11.82
CA THR A 115 -14.46 -11.55 -11.13
C THR A 115 -13.48 -10.48 -10.68
N PHE A 116 -13.27 -9.44 -11.49
CA PHE A 116 -12.43 -8.31 -11.10
C PHE A 116 -13.00 -7.58 -9.88
N LEU A 117 -14.31 -7.27 -9.89
CA LEU A 117 -14.99 -6.60 -8.77
C LEU A 117 -14.98 -7.45 -7.51
N LEU A 118 -15.18 -8.77 -7.64
CA LEU A 118 -15.12 -9.71 -6.52
C LEU A 118 -13.71 -9.72 -5.92
N THR A 119 -12.69 -9.80 -6.78
CA THR A 119 -11.27 -9.78 -6.37
C THR A 119 -10.91 -8.46 -5.67
N CYS A 120 -11.44 -7.34 -6.16
CA CYS A 120 -11.23 -6.02 -5.56
C CYS A 120 -11.72 -5.92 -4.10
N ARG A 121 -12.73 -6.72 -3.73
CA ARG A 121 -13.30 -6.78 -2.37
C ARG A 121 -12.57 -7.76 -1.44
N THR A 122 -11.60 -8.51 -1.94
CA THR A 122 -10.85 -9.44 -1.09
C THR A 122 -9.98 -8.70 -0.09
N HIS A 123 -9.90 -9.23 1.14
CA HIS A 123 -9.11 -8.62 2.21
C HIS A 123 -7.64 -8.42 1.84
N SER A 124 -7.06 -9.36 1.08
CA SER A 124 -5.65 -9.27 0.64
C SER A 124 -5.41 -8.09 -0.30
N VAL A 125 -6.31 -7.87 -1.27
CA VAL A 125 -6.21 -6.72 -2.19
C VAL A 125 -6.41 -5.41 -1.43
N LEU A 126 -7.41 -5.35 -0.55
CA LEU A 126 -7.66 -4.18 0.28
C LEU A 126 -6.46 -3.82 1.17
N ALA A 127 -5.81 -4.81 1.77
CA ALA A 127 -4.59 -4.60 2.57
C ALA A 127 -3.44 -4.04 1.71
N PHE A 128 -3.28 -4.55 0.49
CA PHE A 128 -2.30 -4.06 -0.47
C PHE A 128 -2.51 -2.59 -0.85
N PHE A 129 -3.75 -2.24 -1.20
CA PHE A 129 -4.09 -0.85 -1.54
C PHE A 129 -3.99 0.06 -0.32
N ALA A 130 -4.37 -0.40 0.87
CA ALA A 130 -4.18 0.35 2.10
C ALA A 130 -2.69 0.65 2.35
N ALA A 131 -1.81 -0.35 2.21
CA ALA A 131 -0.35 -0.15 2.33
C ALA A 131 0.17 0.91 1.36
N ALA A 132 -0.28 0.87 0.10
CA ALA A 132 0.07 1.86 -0.91
C ALA A 132 -0.45 3.27 -0.57
N ILE A 133 -1.72 3.38 -0.17
CA ILE A 133 -2.34 4.66 0.20
C ILE A 133 -1.64 5.28 1.41
N PHE A 134 -1.40 4.51 2.47
CA PHE A 134 -0.71 5.01 3.66
C PHE A 134 0.74 5.43 3.35
N SER A 135 1.44 4.69 2.49
CA SER A 135 2.80 5.04 2.04
C SER A 135 2.81 6.37 1.28
N ILE A 136 1.87 6.58 0.36
CA ILE A 136 1.74 7.83 -0.41
C ILE A 136 1.31 8.98 0.50
N ALA A 137 0.34 8.76 1.38
CA ALA A 137 -0.14 9.76 2.34
C ALA A 137 0.98 10.23 3.28
N ALA A 138 1.82 9.31 3.76
CA ALA A 138 2.99 9.64 4.57
C ALA A 138 3.96 10.57 3.83
N LEU A 139 4.19 10.35 2.53
CA LEU A 139 5.04 11.23 1.72
C LEU A 139 4.43 12.59 1.44
N VAL A 140 3.12 12.65 1.19
CA VAL A 140 2.42 13.93 0.96
C VAL A 140 2.44 14.77 2.24
N ALA A 141 2.22 14.15 3.40
CA ALA A 141 2.33 14.82 4.69
C ALA A 141 3.71 15.46 4.91
N ASP A 142 4.78 14.79 4.46
CA ASP A 142 6.15 15.28 4.59
C ASP A 142 6.53 16.38 3.58
N LYS A 143 5.96 16.38 2.36
CA LYS A 143 6.18 17.50 1.43
C LYS A 143 5.55 18.80 1.91
N GLN A 144 4.43 18.73 2.62
CA GLN A 144 3.76 19.91 3.17
C GLN A 144 4.50 20.54 4.35
N THR A 145 5.38 19.81 5.04
CA THR A 145 6.25 20.34 6.09
C THR A 145 7.43 21.11 5.50
N SER A 146 8.10 20.59 4.46
CA SER A 146 9.23 21.29 3.83
C SER A 146 8.85 22.57 3.07
N PHE A 147 7.68 22.62 2.42
CA PHE A 147 7.27 23.80 1.64
C PHE A 147 6.90 25.02 2.50
N ARG A 148 6.64 24.84 3.80
CA ARG A 148 6.32 25.96 4.72
C ARG A 148 7.52 26.55 5.45
N ILE A 149 8.68 25.91 5.40
CA ILE A 149 9.90 26.37 6.09
C ILE A 149 10.79 27.18 5.15
N SER A 150 10.33 27.50 3.94
CA SER A 150 11.00 28.47 3.06
C SER A 150 10.33 29.83 3.24
N PRO A 151 10.77 30.68 4.18
CA PRO A 151 10.45 32.10 4.12
C PRO A 151 11.14 32.65 2.87
N LYS A 152 10.36 33.30 2.00
CA LYS A 152 10.89 34.39 1.20
C LYS A 152 11.11 35.59 2.12
#